data_AF-A0A7C6B043-F1
#
_entry.id   AF-A0A7C6B043-F1
#
_cell.length_a   1.000
_cell.length_b   1.000
_cell.length_c   1.000
_cell.angle_alpha   90.00
_cell.angle_beta   90.00
_cell.angle_gamma   90.00
#
_symmetry.space_group_name_H-M   'P 1'
#
loop_
_entity.id
_entity.type
_entity.pdbx_description
1 polymer ?
#
loop_
_entity_poly.entity_id
_entity_poly.type
_entity_poly.pdbx_seq_one_letter_code
_entity_poly.pdbx_strand_id
1 'polypeptide(L)'
;VPAHIISVRLLNYAGKVVEVWDGKQLSHLPADNIHNDYAYQKFAPEPILGLKAGVGAAATVHLPVSDSSGFLGGGSGPYQLQILTINGKTMSVSGQIEG
;
A
#
# COMPACT_ATOMS: atom_id res chain seq x y z
N VAL A 1 2.50 16.42 11.30
CA VAL A 1 3.10 16.44 9.94
C VAL A 1 2.37 15.39 9.11
N PRO A 2 2.01 15.66 7.85
CA PRO A 2 1.43 14.66 6.95
C PRO A 2 2.31 13.40 6.90
N ALA A 3 1.68 12.22 6.83
CA ALA A 3 2.42 10.98 6.66
C ALA A 3 2.75 10.79 5.18
N HIS A 4 3.98 10.35 4.88
CA HIS A 4 4.36 9.91 3.54
C HIS A 4 4.65 8.41 3.58
N ILE A 5 3.94 7.66 2.74
CA ILE A 5 4.14 6.23 2.50
C ILE A 5 5.01 6.10 1.26
N ILE A 6 6.17 5.48 1.42
CA ILE A 6 7.20 5.38 0.37
C ILE A 6 7.39 3.96 -0.16
N SER A 7 6.83 2.97 0.52
CA SER A 7 6.77 1.59 0.02
C SER A 7 5.65 0.83 0.72
N VAL A 8 4.95 0.00 -0.03
CA VAL A 8 4.06 -1.05 0.48
C VAL A 8 4.56 -2.39 -0.03
N ARG A 9 4.60 -3.40 0.83
CA ARG A 9 5.01 -4.76 0.47
C ARG A 9 3.96 -5.76 0.93
N LEU A 10 3.68 -6.74 0.09
CA LEU A 10 2.85 -7.88 0.46
C LEU A 10 3.76 -9.08 0.71
N LEU A 11 3.63 -9.68 1.89
CA LEU A 11 4.34 -10.88 2.28
C LEU A 11 3.35 -12.03 2.41
N ASN A 12 3.72 -13.21 1.91
CA ASN A 12 2.93 -14.42 2.15
C ASN A 12 3.20 -15.02 3.55
N TYR A 13 2.53 -16.13 3.87
CA TYR A 13 2.65 -16.83 5.15
C TYR A 13 4.09 -17.26 5.50
N ALA A 14 4.95 -17.46 4.51
CA ALA A 14 6.35 -17.82 4.71
C ALA A 14 7.26 -16.60 4.94
N GLY A 15 6.70 -15.38 4.99
CA GLY A 15 7.45 -14.13 5.08
C GLY A 15 8.15 -13.74 3.78
N LYS A 16 7.87 -14.43 2.66
CA LYS A 16 8.41 -14.07 1.35
C LYS A 16 7.64 -12.87 0.81
N VAL A 17 8.37 -11.86 0.36
CA VAL A 17 7.78 -10.74 -0.40
C VAL A 17 7.27 -11.27 -1.73
N VAL A 18 5.98 -11.12 -1.96
CA VAL A 18 5.28 -11.57 -3.17
C VAL A 18 4.84 -10.42 -4.07
N GLU A 19 4.75 -9.20 -3.53
CA GLU A 19 4.47 -7.98 -4.28
C GLU A 19 5.11 -6.76 -3.60
N VAL A 20 5.51 -5.78 -4.39
CA VAL A 20 6.06 -4.50 -3.92
C VAL A 20 5.47 -3.36 -4.73
N TRP A 21 4.93 -2.37 -4.01
CA TRP A 21 4.61 -1.05 -4.54
C TRP A 21 5.62 -0.06 -3.99
N ASP A 22 6.57 0.37 -4.83
CA ASP A 22 7.56 1.38 -4.46
C ASP A 22 7.00 2.80 -4.56
N GLY A 23 7.76 3.80 -4.10
CA GLY A 23 7.35 5.20 -4.14
C GLY A 23 7.04 5.71 -5.55
N LYS A 24 7.66 5.15 -6.58
CA LYS A 24 7.36 5.51 -7.98
C LYS A 24 5.99 4.98 -8.40
N GLN A 25 5.67 3.73 -8.11
CA GLN A 25 4.36 3.16 -8.41
C GLN A 25 3.25 3.87 -7.61
N LEU A 26 3.51 4.13 -6.32
CA LEU A 26 2.57 4.81 -5.43
C LEU A 26 2.30 6.27 -5.84
N SER A 27 3.33 6.99 -6.31
CA SER A 27 3.19 8.38 -6.79
C SER A 27 2.46 8.52 -8.13
N HIS A 28 2.32 7.43 -8.87
CA HIS A 28 1.58 7.36 -10.13
C HIS A 28 0.26 6.60 -10.01
N LEU A 29 -0.19 6.31 -8.77
CA LEU A 29 -1.44 5.60 -8.55
C LEU A 29 -2.62 6.43 -9.11
N PRO A 30 -3.49 5.85 -9.96
CA PRO A 30 -4.65 6.56 -10.49
C PRO A 30 -5.55 7.09 -9.36
N ALA A 31 -6.20 8.23 -9.58
CA ALA A 31 -7.09 8.82 -8.57
C ALA A 31 -8.25 7.88 -8.18
N ASP A 32 -8.76 7.12 -9.15
CA ASP A 32 -9.86 6.16 -8.94
C ASP A 32 -9.48 4.98 -8.03
N ASN A 33 -8.18 4.76 -7.82
CA ASN A 33 -7.66 3.76 -6.89
C ASN A 33 -7.58 4.29 -5.44
N ILE A 34 -7.92 5.55 -5.17
CA ILE A 34 -7.88 6.15 -3.84
C ILE A 34 -9.25 6.71 -3.51
N HIS A 35 -10.02 5.94 -2.73
CA HIS A 35 -11.31 6.39 -2.21
C HIS A 35 -11.12 6.99 -0.82
N ASN A 36 -11.19 8.31 -0.71
CA ASN A 36 -11.08 9.00 0.56
C ASN A 36 -12.44 9.05 1.27
N ASP A 37 -12.48 8.63 2.53
CA ASP A 37 -13.71 8.60 3.32
C ASP A 37 -14.11 10.01 3.79
N TYR A 38 -13.14 10.93 3.84
CA TYR A 38 -13.33 12.32 4.27
C TYR A 38 -13.03 13.33 3.16
N ALA A 39 -13.77 14.44 3.17
CA ALA A 39 -13.60 15.54 2.20
C ALA A 39 -12.32 16.38 2.45
N TYR A 40 -11.72 16.26 3.63
CA TYR A 40 -10.51 16.95 4.07
C TYR A 40 -9.47 15.92 4.56
N GLN A 41 -8.20 16.34 4.69
CA GLN A 41 -7.10 15.48 5.13
C GLN A 41 -7.05 14.17 4.32
N LYS A 42 -6.79 14.28 3.02
CA LYS A 42 -6.89 13.15 2.08
C LYS A 42 -5.58 12.40 1.88
N PHE A 43 -5.71 11.13 1.49
CA PHE A 43 -4.71 10.39 0.74
C PHE A 43 -4.66 10.91 -0.69
N ALA A 44 -3.46 11.13 -1.20
CA ALA A 44 -3.21 11.49 -2.59
C ALA A 44 -1.80 11.05 -3.01
N PRO A 45 -1.56 10.85 -4.32
CA PRO A 45 -0.21 10.71 -4.82
C PRO A 45 0.64 11.95 -4.50
N GLU A 46 1.89 11.71 -4.17
CA GLU A 46 2.93 12.71 -3.96
C GLU A 46 4.03 12.42 -5.01
N PRO A 47 4.30 13.35 -5.95
CA PRO A 47 5.12 13.07 -7.15
C PRO A 47 6.50 12.47 -6.92
N ILE A 48 7.11 12.67 -5.75
CA ILE A 48 8.49 12.25 -5.47
C ILE A 48 8.51 11.05 -4.53
N LEU A 49 7.61 11.01 -3.54
CA LEU A 49 7.74 10.11 -2.40
C LEU A 49 6.83 8.88 -2.48
N GLY A 50 5.64 8.97 -3.06
CA GLY A 50 4.66 7.89 -3.03
C GLY A 50 3.25 8.40 -2.74
N LEU A 51 2.67 8.01 -1.59
CA LEU A 51 1.40 8.55 -1.13
C LEU A 51 1.63 9.51 0.04
N LYS A 52 0.94 10.65 0.04
CA LYS A 52 0.79 11.51 1.21
C LYS A 52 -0.58 11.32 1.83
N ALA A 53 -0.67 11.44 3.14
CA ALA A 53 -1.93 11.43 3.88
C ALA A 53 -1.96 12.56 4.90
N GLY A 54 -3.09 13.28 4.95
CA GLY A 54 -3.38 14.24 6.00
C GLY A 54 -3.44 13.59 7.39
N VAL A 55 -3.27 14.38 8.45
CA VAL A 55 -3.42 13.85 9.82
C VAL A 55 -4.90 13.51 10.06
N GLY A 56 -5.17 12.29 10.52
CA GLY A 56 -6.54 11.80 10.71
C GLY A 56 -7.25 11.37 9.42
N ALA A 57 -6.51 11.26 8.31
CA ALA A 57 -7.04 10.75 7.04
C ALA A 57 -7.52 9.29 7.18
N ALA A 58 -8.61 8.96 6.50
CA ALA A 58 -9.06 7.59 6.25
C ALA A 58 -9.40 7.44 4.78
N ALA A 59 -8.98 6.33 4.19
CA ALA A 59 -9.23 6.01 2.78
C ALA A 59 -9.12 4.51 2.54
N THR A 60 -9.82 4.05 1.52
CA THR A 60 -9.57 2.76 0.88
C THR A 60 -8.66 2.97 -0.32
N VAL A 61 -7.55 2.23 -0.39
CA VAL A 61 -6.57 2.31 -1.47
C VAL A 61 -6.50 0.97 -2.20
N HIS A 62 -6.81 0.97 -3.49
CA HIS A 62 -6.67 -0.19 -4.37
C HIS A 62 -5.29 -0.20 -4.99
N LEU A 63 -4.48 -1.22 -4.68
CA LEU A 63 -3.13 -1.36 -5.22
C LEU A 63 -3.14 -2.35 -6.40
N PRO A 64 -2.80 -1.92 -7.63
CA PRO A 64 -2.75 -2.81 -8.78
C PRO A 64 -1.65 -3.86 -8.60
N VAL A 65 -1.98 -5.14 -8.75
CA VAL A 65 -1.02 -6.23 -8.69
C VAL A 65 -0.29 -6.34 -10.03
N SER A 66 1.01 -6.61 -10.02
CA SER A 66 1.78 -6.83 -11.24
C SER A 66 1.47 -8.21 -11.85
N ASP A 67 1.48 -8.33 -13.18
CA ASP A 67 1.36 -9.64 -13.84
C ASP A 67 2.54 -10.57 -13.51
N SER A 68 3.71 -9.99 -13.19
CA SER A 68 4.90 -10.72 -12.76
C SER A 68 4.93 -11.01 -11.25
N SER A 69 3.84 -10.71 -10.55
CA SER A 69 3.75 -10.82 -9.09
C SER A 69 3.79 -12.27 -8.64
N GLY A 70 4.52 -12.52 -7.55
CA GLY A 70 4.43 -13.80 -6.85
C GLY A 70 3.09 -14.00 -6.15
N PHE A 71 2.25 -12.96 -6.09
CA PHE A 71 0.95 -13.00 -5.42
C PHE A 71 -0.12 -13.76 -6.24
N LEU A 72 -0.20 -13.56 -7.55
CA LEU A 72 -1.23 -14.18 -8.40
C LEU A 72 -1.14 -15.72 -8.43
N GLY A 73 0.05 -16.28 -8.19
CA GLY A 73 0.26 -17.73 -8.01
C GLY A 73 0.35 -18.17 -6.55
N GLY A 74 0.10 -17.29 -5.59
CA GLY A 74 0.44 -17.45 -4.17
C GLY A 74 -0.50 -18.33 -3.35
N GLY A 75 -1.67 -18.69 -3.88
CA GLY A 75 -2.68 -19.49 -3.17
C GLY A 75 -3.36 -18.73 -2.03
N SER A 76 -4.36 -19.37 -1.41
CA SER A 76 -5.07 -18.83 -0.26
C SER A 76 -4.20 -18.87 1.01
N GLY A 77 -4.39 -17.93 1.93
CA GLY A 77 -3.79 -18.00 3.26
C GLY A 77 -3.58 -16.65 3.93
N PRO A 78 -2.82 -16.62 5.04
CA PRO A 78 -2.47 -15.37 5.70
C PRO A 78 -1.43 -14.61 4.88
N TYR A 79 -1.70 -13.34 4.67
CA TYR A 79 -0.77 -12.38 4.11
C TYR A 79 -0.57 -11.22 5.07
N GLN A 80 0.61 -10.60 4.98
CA GLN A 80 0.93 -9.39 5.73
C GLN A 80 1.24 -8.27 4.76
N LEU A 81 0.54 -7.14 4.92
CA LEU A 81 0.85 -5.90 4.25
C LEU A 81 1.78 -5.07 5.15
N GLN A 82 2.98 -4.78 4.66
CA GLN A 82 3.95 -3.90 5.33
C GLN A 82 3.98 -2.54 4.66
N ILE A 83 3.86 -1.49 5.47
CA ILE A 83 3.83 -0.09 5.02
C ILE A 83 5.03 0.62 5.60
N LEU A 84 5.92 1.13 4.73
CA LEU A 84 7.08 1.92 5.11
C LEU A 84 6.81 3.40 4.87
N THR A 85 7.08 4.21 5.89
CA THR A 85 6.98 5.68 5.82
C THR A 85 8.33 6.34 5.62
N ILE A 86 8.33 7.60 5.16
CA ILE A 86 9.57 8.38 4.92
C ILE A 86 10.45 8.53 6.18
N ASN A 87 9.85 8.48 7.37
CA ASN A 87 10.58 8.57 8.64
C ASN A 87 11.19 7.22 9.08
N GLY A 88 11.16 6.20 8.22
CA GLY A 88 11.67 4.86 8.51
C GLY A 88 10.74 3.98 9.36
N LYS A 89 9.56 4.48 9.77
CA LYS A 89 8.59 3.67 10.52
C LYS A 89 7.92 2.67 9.59
N THR A 90 7.92 1.40 10.00
CA THR A 90 7.17 0.33 9.36
C THR A 90 5.92 0.00 10.19
N MET A 91 4.79 -0.17 9.51
CA MET A 91 3.53 -0.65 10.09
C MET A 91 3.12 -1.92 9.35
N SER A 92 2.40 -2.81 10.02
CA SER A 92 2.02 -4.10 9.43
C SER A 92 0.58 -4.44 9.80
N VAL A 93 -0.16 -4.95 8.82
CA VAL A 93 -1.50 -5.50 9.01
C VAL A 93 -1.54 -6.88 8.36
N SER A 94 -2.21 -7.84 9.00
CA SER A 94 -2.36 -9.19 8.46
C SER A 94 -3.81 -9.42 8.05
N GLY A 95 -4.02 -10.18 6.98
CA GLY A 95 -5.34 -10.54 6.46
C GLY A 95 -5.33 -11.94 5.87
N GLN A 96 -6.51 -12.56 5.79
CA GLN A 96 -6.70 -13.80 5.05
C GLN A 96 -7.09 -13.46 3.62
N ILE A 97 -6.47 -14.15 2.66
CA ILE A 97 -6.85 -14.09 1.25
C ILE A 97 -7.42 -15.45 0.88
N GLU A 98 -8.68 -15.44 0.45
CA GLU A 98 -9.36 -16.62 -0.09
C GLU A 98 -9.19 -16.63 -1.61
N GLY A 99 -8.93 -17.81 -2.17
CA GLY A 99 -8.73 -18.03 -3.59
C GLY A 99 -9.99 -18.50 -4.29
#